data_AF-A0A2P4Y9J0-F1
#
_entry.id   AF-A0A2P4Y9J0-F1
#
_cell.length_a   1.000
_cell.length_b   1.000
_cell.length_c   1.000
_cell.angle_alpha   90.00
_cell.angle_beta   90.00
_cell.angle_gamma   90.00
#
_symmetry.space_group_name_H-M   'P 1'
#
loop_
_entity.id
_entity.type
_entity.pdbx_description
1 polymer ?
#
loop_
_entity_poly.entity_id
_entity_poly.type
_entity_poly.pdbx_seq_one_letter_code
_entity_poly.pdbx_strand_id
1 'polypeptide(L)'
;MIELILLGLKEIPTIILLPIGLVVFGLLMETHIIAHIPETSLLKEDNNCTLNAVNAKSIEYHSGHRFYSELKELNPPTLTFRGEHTALCEEGKRFFLKYSYCLPMSGRKDTPFCIAGDRTDLLSVHSPKSVCYSSVLHMLLVDVYEELKATGNTPLITFGSLLGAVRNGSIIPFTEDTDIGFVERLKDKDVVVEALRQKGYHMFFMKIWRVCVAPTHPLAARIYDPSHSLTRNFAVPYVDLYKMKKVNESLWDIQEFVGSNGRFLAGDKVEPFSQVTINGMPFDTVHDPNFFLTEAYGPNYMTPKPRRSALGRPEVVQNKSNMRP
;
A
#
# COMPACT_ATOMS: atom_id res chain seq x y z
N MET A 1 27.11 -57.50 -56.09
CA MET A 1 27.68 -57.56 -54.73
C MET A 1 26.68 -56.85 -53.84
N ILE A 2 25.62 -57.51 -53.35
CA ILE A 2 25.64 -58.65 -52.42
C ILE A 2 26.62 -58.38 -51.28
N GLU A 3 26.01 -58.25 -50.10
CA GLU A 3 26.60 -58.30 -48.75
C GLU A 3 27.51 -57.15 -48.29
N LEU A 4 27.47 -56.96 -46.97
CA LEU A 4 27.96 -55.84 -46.15
C LEU A 4 27.04 -54.61 -46.25
N ILE A 5 26.15 -54.31 -45.30
CA ILE A 5 26.32 -54.35 -43.85
C ILE A 5 24.95 -54.69 -43.22
N LEU A 6 24.77 -55.95 -42.88
CA LEU A 6 23.73 -56.43 -41.99
C LEU A 6 24.39 -56.65 -40.63
N LEU A 7 24.71 -55.56 -39.93
CA LEU A 7 25.20 -55.60 -38.56
C LEU A 7 24.79 -54.30 -37.87
N GLY A 8 23.79 -54.37 -36.99
CA GLY A 8 23.60 -53.35 -35.96
C GLY A 8 22.28 -52.59 -35.94
N LEU A 9 21.13 -53.24 -36.13
CA LEU A 9 19.85 -52.74 -35.60
C LEU A 9 19.17 -53.86 -34.80
N LYS A 10 19.95 -54.44 -33.89
CA LYS A 10 19.42 -55.14 -32.72
C LYS A 10 19.03 -54.06 -31.71
N GLU A 11 17.78 -54.08 -31.28
CA GLU A 11 17.29 -53.34 -30.10
C GLU A 11 17.35 -51.80 -30.24
N ILE A 12 16.41 -51.19 -30.97
CA ILE A 12 15.97 -49.84 -30.55
C ILE A 12 15.10 -50.08 -29.31
N PRO A 13 15.54 -49.67 -28.11
CA PRO A 13 14.76 -49.91 -26.91
C PRO A 13 13.43 -49.17 -27.04
N THR A 14 12.34 -49.85 -26.69
CA THR A 14 10.96 -49.35 -26.64
C THR A 14 10.81 -48.00 -25.90
N ILE A 15 11.85 -47.62 -25.14
CA ILE A 15 12.01 -46.36 -24.40
C ILE A 15 12.12 -45.11 -25.31
N ILE A 16 12.54 -45.23 -26.58
CA ILE A 16 12.65 -44.06 -27.49
C ILE A 16 11.37 -43.82 -28.33
N LEU A 17 10.54 -44.84 -28.54
CA LEU A 17 9.27 -44.69 -29.27
C LEU A 17 8.17 -44.03 -28.43
N LEU A 18 8.17 -44.23 -27.10
CA LEU A 18 7.21 -43.60 -26.19
C LEU A 18 7.27 -42.06 -26.17
N PRO A 19 8.44 -41.40 -26.04
CA PRO A 19 8.50 -39.94 -26.02
C PRO A 19 8.17 -39.32 -27.38
N ILE A 20 8.53 -39.96 -28.50
CA ILE A 20 8.16 -39.47 -29.84
C ILE A 20 6.64 -39.60 -30.05
N GLY A 21 6.03 -40.70 -29.60
CA GLY A 21 4.58 -40.87 -29.61
C GLY A 21 3.84 -39.83 -28.76
N LEU A 22 4.36 -39.50 -27.57
CA LEU A 22 3.79 -38.45 -26.70
C LEU A 22 3.92 -37.04 -27.27
N VAL A 23 5.02 -36.72 -27.96
CA VAL A 23 5.21 -35.41 -28.60
C VAL A 23 4.28 -35.26 -29.81
N VAL A 24 4.12 -36.30 -30.63
CA VAL A 24 3.20 -36.26 -31.78
C VAL A 24 1.74 -36.23 -31.32
N PHE A 25 1.39 -36.97 -30.27
CA PHE A 25 0.04 -36.91 -29.68
C PHE A 25 -0.24 -35.55 -29.01
N GLY A 26 0.75 -34.94 -28.36
CA GLY A 26 0.65 -33.58 -27.81
C GLY A 26 0.41 -32.52 -28.89
N LEU A 27 1.15 -32.59 -30.01
CA LEU A 27 0.99 -31.66 -31.14
C LEU A 27 -0.35 -31.85 -31.89
N LEU A 28 -0.85 -33.09 -32.00
CA LEU A 28 -2.16 -33.37 -32.61
C LEU A 28 -3.32 -32.94 -31.72
N MET A 29 -3.19 -33.06 -30.39
CA MET A 29 -4.19 -32.56 -29.45
C MET A 29 -4.21 -31.01 -29.40
N GLU A 30 -3.05 -30.35 -29.48
CA GLU A 30 -3.01 -28.87 -29.56
C GLU A 30 -3.63 -28.35 -30.86
N THR A 31 -3.41 -29.02 -32.00
CA THR A 31 -4.00 -28.60 -33.28
C THR A 31 -5.52 -28.85 -33.34
N HIS A 32 -6.04 -29.89 -32.70
CA HIS A 32 -7.49 -30.10 -32.61
C HIS A 32 -8.20 -29.20 -31.59
N ILE A 33 -7.53 -28.75 -30.53
CA ILE A 33 -8.08 -27.75 -29.58
C ILE A 33 -8.09 -26.36 -30.22
N ILE A 34 -7.08 -26.00 -31.02
CA ILE A 34 -7.03 -24.69 -31.71
C ILE A 34 -8.04 -24.62 -32.87
N ALA A 35 -8.36 -25.75 -33.52
CA ALA A 35 -9.26 -25.79 -34.67
C ALA A 35 -10.76 -25.85 -34.32
N HIS A 36 -11.15 -25.91 -33.04
CA HIS A 36 -12.56 -25.99 -32.61
C HIS A 36 -12.97 -24.88 -31.63
N ILE A 37 -12.19 -23.79 -31.56
CA ILE A 37 -12.69 -22.55 -30.95
C ILE A 37 -13.62 -21.90 -31.98
N PRO A 38 -14.93 -21.79 -31.70
CA PRO A 38 -15.83 -21.11 -32.61
C PRO A 38 -15.40 -19.65 -32.73
N GLU A 39 -15.24 -19.20 -33.97
CA GLU A 39 -14.88 -17.84 -34.38
C GLU A 39 -16.04 -16.84 -34.16
N THR A 40 -16.73 -16.96 -33.03
CA THR A 40 -17.91 -16.17 -32.66
C THR A 40 -17.89 -15.80 -31.18
N SER A 41 -17.00 -14.87 -30.83
CA SER A 41 -17.25 -13.83 -29.82
C SER A 41 -16.09 -12.83 -29.80
N LEU A 42 -15.79 -12.25 -30.97
CA LEU A 42 -15.07 -10.99 -31.12
C LEU A 42 -16.04 -9.80 -31.00
N LEU A 43 -16.98 -9.91 -30.05
CA LEU A 43 -17.62 -8.77 -29.42
C LEU A 43 -16.95 -8.68 -28.07
N LYS A 44 -16.07 -7.69 -27.86
CA LYS A 44 -15.69 -7.30 -26.50
C LYS A 44 -17.00 -6.98 -25.78
N GLU A 45 -17.51 -7.92 -24.98
CA GLU A 45 -18.40 -7.56 -23.90
C GLU A 45 -17.70 -6.43 -23.16
N ASP A 46 -18.42 -5.34 -23.00
CA ASP A 46 -17.96 -4.16 -22.30
C ASP A 46 -17.86 -4.58 -20.83
N ASN A 47 -16.77 -5.30 -20.46
CA ASN A 47 -16.53 -5.88 -19.15
C ASN A 47 -16.53 -4.74 -18.16
N ASN A 48 -17.70 -4.50 -17.61
CA ASN A 48 -17.98 -3.49 -16.64
C ASN A 48 -18.54 -4.20 -15.40
N CYS A 49 -18.25 -3.62 -14.25
CA CYS A 49 -18.86 -4.06 -13.02
C CYS A 49 -19.08 -2.83 -12.15
N THR A 50 -20.11 -2.91 -11.33
CA THR A 50 -20.50 -1.80 -10.48
C THR A 50 -20.37 -2.27 -9.04
N LEU A 51 -19.75 -1.44 -8.20
CA LEU A 51 -19.55 -1.73 -6.80
C LEU A 51 -20.23 -0.65 -5.97
N ASN A 52 -21.01 -1.07 -4.98
CA ASN A 52 -21.61 -0.15 -4.04
C ASN A 52 -20.58 0.22 -2.97
N ALA A 53 -20.44 1.52 -2.72
CA ALA A 53 -19.70 1.97 -1.55
C ALA A 53 -20.42 1.53 -0.27
N VAL A 54 -19.67 1.35 0.81
CA VAL A 54 -20.26 1.15 2.13
C VAL A 54 -21.09 2.38 2.48
N ASN A 55 -22.25 2.17 3.09
CA ASN A 55 -23.12 3.25 3.49
C ASN A 55 -22.51 4.02 4.67
N ALA A 56 -22.04 5.24 4.42
CA ALA A 56 -21.44 6.08 5.46
C ALA A 56 -22.36 6.30 6.68
N LYS A 57 -23.68 6.29 6.49
CA LYS A 57 -24.68 6.46 7.57
C LYS A 57 -24.72 5.29 8.55
N SER A 58 -24.36 4.08 8.10
CA SER A 58 -24.32 2.88 8.94
C SER A 58 -22.95 2.60 9.56
N ILE A 59 -21.94 3.42 9.27
CA ILE A 59 -20.61 3.28 9.84
C ILE A 59 -20.58 3.87 11.26
N GLU A 60 -20.00 3.09 12.18
CA GLU A 60 -19.61 3.56 13.51
C GLU A 60 -18.26 4.30 13.42
N TYR A 61 -18.24 5.55 13.92
CA TYR A 61 -17.04 6.37 13.98
C TYR A 61 -16.74 6.72 15.43
N HIS A 62 -15.46 6.76 15.79
CA HIS A 62 -15.04 6.87 17.19
C HIS A 62 -14.78 8.32 17.64
N SER A 63 -14.93 9.28 16.73
CA SER A 63 -14.95 10.72 17.05
C SER A 63 -16.13 11.45 16.44
N GLY A 64 -16.57 12.52 17.11
CA GLY A 64 -17.61 13.43 16.64
C GLY A 64 -17.12 14.48 15.65
N HIS A 65 -16.03 14.22 14.92
CA HIS A 65 -15.43 15.20 14.02
C HIS A 65 -16.37 15.54 12.86
N ARG A 66 -16.43 16.84 12.49
CA ARG A 66 -17.31 17.37 11.43
C ARG A 66 -17.20 16.62 10.10
N PHE A 67 -15.99 16.12 9.80
CA PHE A 67 -15.75 15.29 8.62
C PHE A 67 -16.74 14.12 8.50
N TYR A 68 -17.00 13.39 9.59
CA TYR A 68 -17.90 12.22 9.54
C TYR A 68 -19.37 12.61 9.41
N SER A 69 -19.80 13.72 10.03
CA SER A 69 -21.16 14.22 9.82
C SER A 69 -21.41 14.61 8.37
N GLU A 70 -20.45 15.27 7.72
CA GLU A 70 -20.58 15.65 6.31
C GLU A 70 -20.46 14.44 5.39
N LEU A 71 -19.54 13.50 5.68
CA LEU A 71 -19.40 12.24 4.95
C LEU A 71 -20.71 11.44 4.93
N LYS A 72 -21.45 11.43 6.05
CA LYS A 72 -22.76 10.78 6.17
C LYS A 72 -23.84 11.41 5.30
N GLU A 73 -23.74 12.71 5.02
CA GLU A 73 -24.69 13.44 4.15
C GLU A 73 -24.33 13.35 2.66
N LEU A 74 -23.15 12.82 2.32
CA LEU A 74 -22.78 12.60 0.93
C LEU A 74 -23.60 11.46 0.30
N ASN A 75 -24.13 11.74 -0.90
CA ASN A 75 -24.67 10.74 -1.80
C ASN A 75 -23.69 10.57 -2.98
N PRO A 76 -22.62 9.77 -2.83
CA PRO A 76 -21.66 9.56 -3.91
C PRO A 76 -22.33 8.82 -5.09
N PRO A 77 -21.94 9.13 -6.34
CA PRO A 77 -22.43 8.37 -7.48
C PRO A 77 -21.92 6.93 -7.41
N THR A 78 -22.66 6.01 -8.03
CA THR A 78 -22.24 4.61 -8.11
C THR A 78 -20.97 4.49 -8.96
N LEU A 79 -20.01 3.71 -8.48
CA LEU A 79 -18.72 3.54 -9.14
C LEU A 79 -18.75 2.33 -10.09
N THR A 80 -18.56 2.59 -11.38
CA THR A 80 -18.44 1.55 -12.41
C THR A 80 -16.98 1.38 -12.83
N PHE A 81 -16.47 0.17 -12.63
CA PHE A 81 -15.15 -0.24 -13.12
C PHE A 81 -15.26 -0.84 -14.52
N ARG A 82 -14.21 -0.69 -15.33
CA ARG A 82 -14.12 -1.17 -16.70
C ARG A 82 -12.76 -1.82 -16.94
N GLY A 83 -12.67 -2.74 -17.89
CA GLY A 83 -11.40 -3.34 -18.31
C GLY A 83 -10.70 -4.07 -17.17
N GLU A 84 -9.39 -3.85 -16.97
CA GLU A 84 -8.63 -4.50 -15.88
C GLU A 84 -9.16 -4.18 -14.49
N HIS A 85 -9.84 -3.04 -14.32
CA HIS A 85 -10.36 -2.64 -13.02
C HIS A 85 -11.58 -3.44 -12.58
N THR A 86 -12.18 -4.27 -13.45
CA THR A 86 -13.27 -5.16 -13.03
C THR A 86 -12.83 -6.17 -11.97
N ALA A 87 -11.53 -6.47 -11.90
CA ALA A 87 -10.94 -7.30 -10.84
C ALA A 87 -11.20 -6.73 -9.43
N LEU A 88 -11.48 -5.43 -9.29
CA LEU A 88 -11.80 -4.78 -8.01
C LEU A 88 -13.20 -5.13 -7.49
N CYS A 89 -14.09 -5.62 -8.34
CA CYS A 89 -15.42 -6.09 -7.95
C CYS A 89 -15.42 -7.52 -7.42
N GLU A 90 -14.34 -8.27 -7.63
CA GLU A 90 -14.25 -9.67 -7.23
C GLU A 90 -13.82 -9.78 -5.77
N GLU A 91 -14.80 -9.85 -4.86
CA GLU A 91 -14.54 -9.89 -3.41
C GLU A 91 -13.57 -10.99 -3.00
N GLY A 92 -13.63 -12.17 -3.64
CA GLY A 92 -12.72 -13.28 -3.36
C GLY A 92 -11.26 -13.00 -3.72
N LYS A 93 -10.99 -12.12 -4.70
CA LYS A 93 -9.63 -11.78 -5.12
C LYS A 93 -8.92 -10.82 -4.16
N ARG A 94 -9.67 -10.09 -3.32
CA ARG A 94 -9.10 -9.09 -2.38
C ARG A 94 -8.00 -9.66 -1.49
N PHE A 95 -8.10 -10.93 -1.10
CA PHE A 95 -7.14 -11.59 -0.21
C PHE A 95 -5.75 -11.80 -0.85
N PHE A 96 -5.69 -11.81 -2.18
CA PHE A 96 -4.45 -12.07 -2.92
C PHE A 96 -3.89 -10.81 -3.58
N LEU A 97 -4.75 -9.82 -3.86
CA LEU A 97 -4.38 -8.64 -4.64
C LEU A 97 -3.50 -7.63 -3.89
N LYS A 98 -3.47 -7.63 -2.55
CA LYS A 98 -2.64 -6.69 -1.76
C LYS A 98 -2.84 -5.24 -2.27
N TYR A 99 -1.76 -4.57 -2.67
CA TYR A 99 -1.83 -3.24 -3.29
C TYR A 99 -2.76 -3.15 -4.49
N SER A 100 -2.89 -4.21 -5.30
CA SER A 100 -3.76 -4.19 -6.48
C SER A 100 -5.25 -4.20 -6.15
N TYR A 101 -5.63 -4.33 -4.88
CA TYR A 101 -6.99 -4.06 -4.42
C TYR A 101 -7.18 -2.63 -3.91
N CYS A 102 -6.10 -1.87 -3.69
CA CYS A 102 -6.21 -0.46 -3.34
C CYS A 102 -6.80 0.34 -4.51
N LEU A 103 -7.70 1.27 -4.21
CA LEU A 103 -8.36 2.10 -5.19
C LEU A 103 -7.34 2.89 -6.03
N PRO A 104 -7.33 2.70 -7.37
CA PRO A 104 -6.49 3.51 -8.25
C PRO A 104 -6.87 4.99 -8.13
N MET A 105 -5.90 5.84 -7.83
CA MET A 105 -6.13 7.27 -7.68
C MET A 105 -4.98 8.09 -8.26
N SER A 106 -5.34 9.24 -8.82
CA SER A 106 -4.43 10.35 -9.05
C SER A 106 -4.42 11.25 -7.84
N GLY A 107 -3.35 12.03 -7.71
CA GLY A 107 -3.38 13.17 -6.82
C GLY A 107 -2.07 13.93 -6.81
N ARG A 108 -2.17 15.11 -6.25
CA ARG A 108 -1.08 16.05 -6.06
C ARG A 108 -0.31 15.70 -4.80
N LYS A 109 0.98 15.95 -4.88
CA LYS A 109 1.98 15.77 -3.82
C LYS A 109 2.79 17.05 -3.60
N ASP A 110 2.53 18.07 -4.40
CA ASP A 110 3.35 19.25 -4.51
C ASP A 110 2.88 20.37 -3.57
N THR A 111 3.83 21.23 -3.22
CA THR A 111 3.61 22.42 -2.42
C THR A 111 3.43 23.64 -3.34
N PRO A 112 2.59 24.63 -2.97
CA PRO A 112 1.95 24.78 -1.67
C PRO A 112 0.63 24.02 -1.51
N PHE A 113 0.13 23.37 -2.56
CA PHE A 113 -1.22 22.80 -2.57
C PHE A 113 -1.48 21.74 -1.49
N CYS A 114 -0.51 20.89 -1.22
CA CYS A 114 -0.65 19.81 -0.24
C CYS A 114 -0.13 20.14 1.18
N ILE A 115 0.18 21.41 1.45
CA ILE A 115 0.57 21.85 2.80
C ILE A 115 -0.64 21.69 3.72
N ALA A 116 -0.44 21.02 4.87
CA ALA A 116 -1.48 20.80 5.86
C ALA A 116 -2.77 20.17 5.31
N GLY A 117 -2.66 19.31 4.29
CA GLY A 117 -3.81 18.65 3.69
C GLY A 117 -4.66 17.95 4.76
N ASP A 118 -5.96 18.21 4.73
CA ASP A 118 -6.93 17.73 5.71
C ASP A 118 -7.96 16.81 5.07
N ARG A 119 -8.45 15.83 5.82
CA ARG A 119 -9.50 14.92 5.34
C ARG A 119 -10.77 15.67 4.92
N THR A 120 -11.07 16.84 5.49
CA THR A 120 -12.19 17.67 5.07
C THR A 120 -12.08 18.16 3.63
N ASP A 121 -10.86 18.31 3.09
CA ASP A 121 -10.65 18.72 1.69
C ASP A 121 -11.29 17.72 0.71
N LEU A 122 -11.37 16.45 1.11
CA LEU A 122 -11.90 15.35 0.31
C LEU A 122 -13.42 15.44 0.09
N LEU A 123 -14.13 16.19 0.93
CA LEU A 123 -15.59 16.38 0.84
C LEU A 123 -15.97 17.29 -0.33
N SER A 124 -15.06 18.17 -0.73
CA SER A 124 -15.22 19.14 -1.82
C SER A 124 -14.40 18.81 -3.08
N VAL A 125 -13.98 17.56 -3.28
CA VAL A 125 -13.22 17.18 -4.47
C VAL A 125 -14.11 17.24 -5.72
N HIS A 126 -13.64 18.02 -6.71
CA HIS A 126 -14.30 18.20 -8.00
C HIS A 126 -13.66 17.37 -9.13
N SER A 127 -12.42 16.92 -8.94
CA SER A 127 -11.68 16.09 -9.91
C SER A 127 -10.63 15.21 -9.20
N PRO A 128 -10.43 13.95 -9.64
CA PRO A 128 -9.36 13.10 -9.10
C PRO A 128 -7.97 13.73 -9.19
N LYS A 129 -7.69 14.54 -10.22
CA LYS A 129 -6.40 15.24 -10.39
C LYS A 129 -6.17 16.37 -9.37
N SER A 130 -7.24 16.83 -8.72
CA SER A 130 -7.17 17.87 -7.67
C SER A 130 -7.09 17.29 -6.26
N VAL A 131 -7.09 15.96 -6.10
CA VAL A 131 -6.95 15.33 -4.78
C VAL A 131 -5.55 15.59 -4.25
N CYS A 132 -5.45 16.09 -3.01
CA CYS A 132 -4.17 16.12 -2.32
C CYS A 132 -3.92 14.78 -1.61
N TYR A 133 -2.74 14.18 -1.81
CA TYR A 133 -2.38 12.93 -1.13
C TYR A 133 -2.29 13.11 0.38
N SER A 134 -1.79 14.24 0.89
CA SER A 134 -1.76 14.52 2.33
C SER A 134 -3.15 14.47 2.97
N SER A 135 -4.20 14.92 2.27
CA SER A 135 -5.58 14.86 2.74
C SER A 135 -6.10 13.41 2.83
N VAL A 136 -5.78 12.57 1.85
CA VAL A 136 -6.11 11.13 1.87
C VAL A 136 -5.33 10.40 2.97
N LEU A 137 -4.05 10.72 3.13
CA LEU A 137 -3.19 10.19 4.18
C LEU A 137 -3.65 10.60 5.57
N HIS A 138 -4.09 11.85 5.75
CA HIS A 138 -4.68 12.29 7.02
C HIS A 138 -5.95 11.48 7.34
N MET A 139 -6.85 11.30 6.36
CA MET A 139 -8.04 10.45 6.53
C MET A 139 -7.69 9.02 6.94
N LEU A 140 -6.76 8.38 6.22
CA LEU A 140 -6.30 7.03 6.53
C LEU A 140 -5.67 6.94 7.92
N LEU A 141 -4.80 7.88 8.29
CA LEU A 141 -4.14 7.91 9.59
C LEU A 141 -5.16 8.00 10.73
N VAL A 142 -6.14 8.90 10.63
CA VAL A 142 -7.14 9.04 11.71
C VAL A 142 -7.99 7.80 11.83
N ASP A 143 -8.56 7.31 10.73
CA ASP A 143 -9.49 6.18 10.77
C ASP A 143 -8.78 4.89 11.23
N VAL A 144 -7.55 4.63 10.78
CA VAL A 144 -6.76 3.48 11.23
C VAL A 144 -6.35 3.61 12.69
N TYR A 145 -5.93 4.81 13.13
CA TYR A 145 -5.58 5.05 14.53
C TYR A 145 -6.78 4.83 15.47
N GLU A 146 -7.94 5.36 15.11
CA GLU A 146 -9.18 5.20 15.88
C GLU A 146 -9.62 3.73 15.96
N GLU A 147 -9.58 2.98 14.86
CA GLU A 147 -9.92 1.54 14.89
C GLU A 147 -8.94 0.72 15.73
N LEU A 148 -7.65 1.05 15.69
CA LEU A 148 -6.67 0.42 16.57
C LEU A 148 -7.01 0.69 18.06
N LYS A 149 -7.32 1.94 18.44
CA LYS A 149 -7.72 2.26 19.83
C LYS A 149 -9.02 1.52 20.21
N ALA A 150 -10.04 1.55 19.36
CA ALA A 150 -11.36 0.97 19.62
C ALA A 150 -11.29 -0.56 19.83
N THR A 151 -10.37 -1.23 19.14
CA THR A 151 -10.13 -2.68 19.27
C THR A 151 -9.13 -3.03 20.39
N GLY A 152 -8.81 -2.09 21.29
CA GLY A 152 -7.97 -2.33 22.45
C GLY A 152 -6.47 -2.42 22.15
N ASN A 153 -6.04 -2.00 20.96
CA ASN A 153 -4.64 -1.84 20.60
C ASN A 153 -4.10 -0.50 21.13
N THR A 154 -2.77 -0.38 21.17
CA THR A 154 -2.07 0.85 21.57
C THR A 154 -1.30 1.39 20.37
N PRO A 155 -1.93 2.21 19.52
CA PRO A 155 -1.26 2.84 18.38
C PRO A 155 -0.45 4.06 18.83
N LEU A 156 0.70 4.25 18.19
CA LEU A 156 1.64 5.35 18.42
C LEU A 156 2.05 5.96 17.08
N ILE A 157 2.04 7.28 16.96
CA ILE A 157 2.55 7.96 15.77
C ILE A 157 4.08 7.83 15.74
N THR A 158 4.63 7.34 14.62
CA THR A 158 6.08 7.06 14.48
C THR A 158 6.59 7.58 13.13
N PHE A 159 7.90 7.43 12.90
CA PHE A 159 8.56 7.67 11.60
C PHE A 159 8.12 8.96 10.87
N GLY A 160 7.68 8.86 9.61
CA GLY A 160 7.35 9.99 8.75
C GLY A 160 6.14 10.77 9.26
N SER A 161 5.16 10.08 9.84
CA SER A 161 4.02 10.74 10.50
C SER A 161 4.45 11.55 11.72
N LEU A 162 5.33 11.01 12.57
CA LEU A 162 5.88 11.73 13.71
C LEU A 162 6.73 12.92 13.26
N LEU A 163 7.52 12.74 12.21
CA LEU A 163 8.32 13.79 11.61
C LEU A 163 7.46 14.95 11.12
N GLY A 164 6.34 14.65 10.45
CA GLY A 164 5.38 15.67 10.00
C GLY A 164 4.74 16.42 11.16
N ALA A 165 4.33 15.69 12.20
CA ALA A 165 3.77 16.27 13.43
C ALA A 165 4.77 17.22 14.10
N VAL A 166 6.03 16.82 14.26
CA VAL A 166 7.08 17.63 14.91
C VAL A 166 7.49 18.84 14.08
N ARG A 167 7.61 18.70 12.75
CA ARG A 167 8.03 19.81 11.88
C ARG A 167 6.95 20.87 11.71
N ASN A 168 5.76 20.44 11.30
CA ASN A 168 4.73 21.35 10.80
C ASN A 168 3.35 21.10 11.43
N GLY A 169 3.22 20.11 12.32
CA GLY A 169 1.93 19.71 12.88
C GLY A 169 0.99 19.12 11.83
N SER A 170 1.50 18.52 10.75
CA SER A 170 0.70 17.99 9.64
C SER A 170 1.35 16.78 8.97
N ILE A 171 0.61 16.11 8.07
CA ILE A 171 1.23 15.15 7.14
C ILE A 171 2.26 15.88 6.27
N ILE A 172 3.42 15.27 6.03
CA ILE A 172 4.44 15.83 5.16
C ILE A 172 3.88 15.81 3.72
N PRO A 173 3.85 16.96 3.01
CA PRO A 173 3.59 16.98 1.57
C PRO A 173 4.57 16.02 0.87
N PHE A 174 4.34 15.54 -0.35
CA PHE A 174 5.26 14.66 -1.11
C PHE A 174 5.54 13.23 -0.59
N THR A 175 4.87 12.73 0.44
CA THR A 175 4.93 11.30 0.81
C THR A 175 3.75 10.48 0.24
N GLU A 176 3.91 9.16 0.22
CA GLU A 176 2.89 8.17 -0.19
C GLU A 176 2.24 7.46 0.99
N ASP A 177 2.78 7.66 2.19
CA ASP A 177 2.43 6.90 3.36
C ASP A 177 2.39 7.69 4.65
N THR A 178 1.77 7.04 5.63
CA THR A 178 1.75 7.45 7.03
C THR A 178 2.11 6.25 7.88
N ASP A 179 2.72 6.51 9.03
CA ASP A 179 3.35 5.49 9.85
C ASP A 179 2.70 5.44 11.23
N ILE A 180 2.15 4.27 11.59
CA ILE A 180 1.60 4.01 12.92
C ILE A 180 2.31 2.79 13.51
N GLY A 181 2.92 2.95 14.68
CA GLY A 181 3.39 1.86 15.50
C GLY A 181 2.25 1.24 16.31
N PHE A 182 2.27 -0.06 16.57
CA PHE A 182 1.38 -0.71 17.54
C PHE A 182 2.17 -1.53 18.55
N VAL A 183 1.78 -1.44 19.82
CA VAL A 183 2.50 -2.12 20.92
C VAL A 183 2.23 -3.63 20.92
N GLU A 184 3.30 -4.40 21.12
CA GLU A 184 3.36 -5.86 21.20
C GLU A 184 2.88 -6.60 19.96
N ARG A 185 1.61 -7.00 19.93
CA ARG A 185 0.99 -7.73 18.82
C ARG A 185 -0.34 -7.07 18.54
N LEU A 186 -0.75 -7.08 17.28
CA LEU A 186 -2.06 -6.60 16.91
C LEU A 186 -3.11 -7.52 17.54
N LYS A 187 -3.77 -7.04 18.59
CA LYS A 187 -4.87 -7.70 19.28
C LYS A 187 -6.06 -7.77 18.33
N ASP A 188 -6.73 -8.92 18.33
CA ASP A 188 -7.93 -9.16 17.54
C ASP A 188 -7.80 -8.67 16.09
N LYS A 189 -6.68 -9.03 15.46
CA LYS A 189 -6.32 -8.64 14.09
C LYS A 189 -7.47 -8.81 13.09
N ASP A 190 -8.23 -9.90 13.19
CA ASP A 190 -9.37 -10.13 12.28
C ASP A 190 -10.54 -9.16 12.54
N VAL A 191 -10.72 -8.69 13.79
CA VAL A 191 -11.68 -7.63 14.15
C VAL A 191 -11.23 -6.28 13.59
N VAL A 192 -9.93 -5.94 13.68
CA VAL A 192 -9.37 -4.72 13.07
C VAL A 192 -9.57 -4.72 11.56
N VAL A 193 -9.28 -5.85 10.90
CA VAL A 193 -9.48 -6.01 9.45
C VAL A 193 -10.95 -5.83 9.07
N GLU A 194 -11.87 -6.40 9.86
CA GLU A 194 -13.30 -6.27 9.60
C GLU A 194 -13.82 -4.85 9.85
N ALA A 195 -13.41 -4.19 10.93
CA ALA A 195 -13.80 -2.81 11.22
C ALA A 195 -13.32 -1.84 10.12
N LEU A 196 -12.06 -1.98 9.69
CA LEU A 196 -11.52 -1.22 8.57
C LEU A 196 -12.26 -1.52 7.25
N ARG A 197 -12.63 -2.79 7.01
CA ARG A 197 -13.41 -3.19 5.84
C ARG A 197 -14.80 -2.56 5.84
N GLN A 198 -15.47 -2.50 6.98
CA GLN A 198 -16.75 -1.83 7.15
C GLN A 198 -16.65 -0.31 6.95
N LYS A 199 -15.46 0.26 6.99
CA LYS A 199 -15.19 1.64 6.58
C LYS A 199 -14.77 1.80 5.11
N GLY A 200 -14.66 0.69 4.38
CA GLY A 200 -14.19 0.68 3.00
C GLY A 200 -12.67 0.86 2.87
N TYR A 201 -11.91 0.36 3.84
CA TYR A 201 -10.46 0.23 3.75
C TYR A 201 -10.03 -1.20 3.46
N HIS A 202 -8.85 -1.34 2.86
CA HIS A 202 -8.23 -2.63 2.59
C HIS A 202 -6.96 -2.78 3.44
N MET A 203 -7.03 -3.67 4.43
CA MET A 203 -5.87 -4.06 5.24
C MET A 203 -5.26 -5.35 4.71
N PHE A 204 -3.94 -5.36 4.49
CA PHE A 204 -3.20 -6.52 3.97
C PHE A 204 -1.78 -6.58 4.51
N PHE A 205 -1.15 -7.76 4.42
CA PHE A 205 0.23 -7.96 4.85
C PHE A 205 1.19 -8.03 3.67
N MET A 206 2.25 -7.23 3.71
CA MET A 206 3.37 -7.26 2.78
C MET A 206 4.64 -6.80 3.49
N LYS A 207 5.36 -7.74 4.12
CA LYS A 207 6.47 -7.53 5.09
C LYS A 207 6.01 -6.88 6.40
N ILE A 208 5.18 -5.84 6.29
CA ILE A 208 4.45 -5.18 7.37
C ILE A 208 2.96 -5.14 7.04
N TRP A 209 2.15 -4.86 8.05
CA TRP A 209 0.72 -4.62 7.85
C TRP A 209 0.52 -3.26 7.21
N ARG A 210 -0.42 -3.19 6.27
CA ARG A 210 -0.70 -1.99 5.50
C ARG A 210 -2.19 -1.77 5.34
N VAL A 211 -2.58 -0.51 5.25
CA VAL A 211 -3.98 -0.12 5.00
C VAL A 211 -4.04 0.90 3.89
N CYS A 212 -4.95 0.73 2.94
CA CYS A 212 -5.22 1.70 1.88
C CYS A 212 -6.73 1.87 1.66
N VAL A 213 -7.11 2.87 0.86
CA VAL A 213 -8.52 3.05 0.47
C VAL A 213 -8.96 1.92 -0.45
N ALA A 214 -10.08 1.26 -0.13
CA ALA A 214 -10.65 0.21 -0.97
C ALA A 214 -11.68 0.78 -1.97
N PRO A 215 -12.01 0.02 -3.03
CA PRO A 215 -13.08 0.30 -3.98
C PRO A 215 -14.46 0.59 -3.35
N THR A 216 -14.69 0.08 -2.14
CA THR A 216 -15.94 0.22 -1.40
C THR A 216 -15.99 1.45 -0.49
N HIS A 217 -14.94 2.29 -0.42
CA HIS A 217 -14.94 3.47 0.44
C HIS A 217 -16.05 4.47 0.06
N PRO A 218 -16.72 5.16 1.01
CA PRO A 218 -17.73 6.18 0.70
C PRO A 218 -17.26 7.30 -0.24
N LEU A 219 -15.96 7.63 -0.20
CA LEU A 219 -15.34 8.62 -1.10
C LEU A 219 -14.76 8.02 -2.40
N ALA A 220 -14.84 6.70 -2.62
CA ALA A 220 -14.16 6.03 -3.72
C ALA A 220 -14.52 6.66 -5.08
N ALA A 221 -15.80 6.90 -5.34
CA ALA A 221 -16.26 7.48 -6.61
C ALA A 221 -15.73 8.91 -6.87
N ARG A 222 -15.30 9.65 -5.84
CA ARG A 222 -14.76 11.01 -5.96
C ARG A 222 -13.26 11.04 -6.21
N ILE A 223 -12.53 10.07 -5.65
CA ILE A 223 -11.06 10.05 -5.68
C ILE A 223 -10.47 9.02 -6.64
N TYR A 224 -11.30 8.12 -7.16
CA TYR A 224 -10.92 7.14 -8.17
C TYR A 224 -10.47 7.80 -9.47
N ASP A 225 -9.37 7.31 -10.04
CA ASP A 225 -8.91 7.69 -11.38
C ASP A 225 -8.90 6.49 -12.33
N PRO A 226 -9.79 6.42 -13.34
CA PRO A 226 -9.85 5.32 -14.29
C PRO A 226 -8.69 5.31 -15.31
N SER A 227 -7.89 6.37 -15.39
CA SER A 227 -6.75 6.45 -16.32
C SER A 227 -5.50 5.77 -15.79
N HIS A 228 -5.44 5.47 -14.49
CA HIS A 228 -4.38 4.69 -13.89
C HIS A 228 -4.62 3.20 -14.09
N SER A 229 -3.55 2.39 -14.11
CA SER A 229 -3.67 0.94 -14.04
C SER A 229 -4.09 0.51 -12.64
N LEU A 230 -4.39 -0.79 -12.47
CA LEU A 230 -4.44 -1.39 -11.13
C LEU A 230 -3.21 -1.00 -10.34
N THR A 231 -3.42 -0.64 -9.08
CA THR A 231 -2.38 -0.15 -8.19
C THR A 231 -1.25 -1.17 -8.07
N ARG A 232 -0.02 -0.68 -8.23
CA ARG A 232 1.21 -1.45 -7.99
C ARG A 232 2.04 -0.72 -6.95
N ASN A 233 2.69 -1.49 -6.06
CA ASN A 233 3.76 -1.06 -5.15
C ASN A 233 3.81 0.44 -4.81
N PHE A 234 3.23 0.83 -3.67
CA PHE A 234 3.40 2.17 -3.08
C PHE A 234 2.90 3.35 -3.94
N ALA A 235 2.16 3.11 -5.04
CA ALA A 235 1.74 4.17 -5.96
C ALA A 235 0.56 5.04 -5.47
N VAL A 236 -0.14 4.60 -4.42
CA VAL A 236 -1.30 5.28 -3.84
C VAL A 236 -1.05 5.55 -2.35
N PRO A 237 -1.80 6.46 -1.70
CA PRO A 237 -1.79 6.64 -0.24
C PRO A 237 -2.04 5.34 0.54
N TYR A 238 -1.19 5.05 1.52
CA TYR A 238 -1.37 3.95 2.47
C TYR A 238 -0.89 4.30 3.88
N VAL A 239 -1.22 3.44 4.85
CA VAL A 239 -0.65 3.44 6.19
C VAL A 239 0.23 2.22 6.32
N ASP A 240 1.44 2.40 6.83
CA ASP A 240 2.31 1.33 7.30
C ASP A 240 2.14 1.14 8.82
N LEU A 241 1.97 -0.12 9.23
CA LEU A 241 1.79 -0.52 10.62
C LEU A 241 3.01 -1.28 11.14
N TYR A 242 3.73 -0.67 12.07
CA TYR A 242 4.99 -1.20 12.61
C TYR A 242 4.78 -1.81 13.99
N LYS A 243 5.25 -3.04 14.18
CA LYS A 243 5.27 -3.65 15.50
C LYS A 243 6.29 -2.96 16.41
N MET A 244 5.87 -2.55 17.60
CA MET A 244 6.73 -2.02 18.67
C MET A 244 6.70 -2.99 19.85
N LYS A 245 7.81 -3.62 20.17
CA LYS A 245 7.90 -4.65 21.21
C LYS A 245 8.78 -4.20 22.36
N LYS A 246 8.28 -4.32 23.59
CA LYS A 246 9.11 -4.20 24.79
C LYS A 246 9.93 -5.47 24.94
N VAL A 247 11.25 -5.36 24.81
CA VAL A 247 12.17 -6.51 24.96
C VAL A 247 12.37 -6.81 26.44
N ASN A 248 12.57 -5.76 27.23
CA ASN A 248 12.62 -5.75 28.69
C ASN A 248 12.33 -4.32 29.18
N GLU A 249 12.44 -4.07 30.48
CA GLU A 249 12.19 -2.73 31.05
C GLU A 249 13.08 -1.61 30.50
N SER A 250 14.24 -1.94 29.94
CA SER A 250 15.21 -0.97 29.44
C SER A 250 15.23 -0.83 27.92
N LEU A 251 14.63 -1.75 27.16
CA LEU A 251 14.83 -1.82 25.70
C LEU A 251 13.54 -2.09 24.94
N TRP A 252 13.39 -1.36 23.84
CA TRP A 252 12.32 -1.52 22.86
C TRP A 252 12.88 -1.87 21.48
N ASP A 253 12.19 -2.76 20.78
CA ASP A 253 12.45 -3.16 19.41
C ASP A 253 11.29 -2.69 18.52
N ILE A 254 11.59 -1.88 17.53
CA ILE A 254 10.61 -1.32 16.61
C ILE A 254 10.91 -1.85 15.23
N GLN A 255 9.90 -2.43 14.59
CA GLN A 255 10.03 -3.03 13.27
C GLN A 255 10.56 -2.00 12.25
N GLU A 256 11.49 -2.42 11.40
CA GLU A 256 12.22 -1.58 10.43
C GLU A 256 13.07 -0.43 11.03
N PHE A 257 13.14 -0.30 12.36
CA PHE A 257 13.97 0.72 13.00
C PHE A 257 15.44 0.31 13.02
N VAL A 258 16.31 1.17 12.49
CA VAL A 258 17.76 1.08 12.62
C VAL A 258 18.29 2.46 12.95
N GLY A 259 18.56 2.69 14.24
CA GLY A 259 19.09 3.94 14.76
C GLY A 259 20.61 4.05 14.62
N SER A 260 21.16 5.18 15.06
CA SER A 260 22.60 5.45 15.02
C SER A 260 23.38 4.50 15.93
N ASN A 261 22.77 4.06 17.03
CA ASN A 261 23.34 3.13 18.00
C ASN A 261 22.84 1.69 17.85
N GLY A 262 22.25 1.36 16.69
CA GLY A 262 21.72 0.04 16.38
C GLY A 262 20.20 -0.05 16.45
N ARG A 263 19.68 -1.26 16.62
CA ARG A 263 18.26 -1.58 16.43
C ARG A 263 17.35 -1.19 17.61
N PHE A 264 17.87 -1.14 18.83
CA PHE A 264 17.05 -0.98 20.03
C PHE A 264 16.99 0.48 20.51
N LEU A 265 15.83 0.88 21.02
CA LEU A 265 15.64 2.14 21.73
C LEU A 265 15.60 1.92 23.24
N ALA A 266 16.09 2.91 23.99
CA ALA A 266 16.01 2.90 25.45
C ALA A 266 14.55 3.06 25.92
N GLY A 267 14.19 2.34 26.98
CA GLY A 267 12.82 2.29 27.52
C GLY A 267 12.29 3.64 27.96
N ASP A 268 13.11 4.45 28.61
CA ASP A 268 12.80 5.82 29.04
C ASP A 268 12.64 6.81 27.87
N LYS A 269 12.99 6.41 26.64
CA LYS A 269 12.75 7.20 25.42
C LYS A 269 11.46 6.82 24.71
N VAL A 270 10.88 5.67 25.05
CA VAL A 270 9.61 5.18 24.51
C VAL A 270 8.47 5.37 25.50
N GLU A 271 8.68 5.07 26.76
CA GLU A 271 7.69 5.18 27.84
C GLU A 271 8.11 6.22 28.90
N PRO A 272 7.14 6.91 29.57
CA PRO A 272 5.71 6.86 29.29
C PRO A 272 5.37 7.53 27.96
N PHE A 273 4.33 7.07 27.28
CA PHE A 273 3.91 7.67 26.01
C PHE A 273 3.57 9.16 26.18
N SER A 274 3.91 9.96 25.16
CA SER A 274 3.59 11.38 25.09
C SER A 274 2.58 11.64 23.96
N GLN A 275 2.25 12.90 23.67
CA GLN A 275 1.31 13.25 22.60
C GLN A 275 1.91 14.28 21.63
N VAL A 276 1.54 14.14 20.36
CA VAL A 276 1.78 15.12 19.29
C VAL A 276 0.47 15.47 18.60
N THR A 277 0.45 16.57 17.85
CA THR A 277 -0.73 16.97 17.08
C THR A 277 -0.47 16.88 15.58
N ILE A 278 -1.43 16.33 14.84
CA ILE A 278 -1.49 16.39 13.37
C ILE A 278 -2.81 17.06 13.01
N ASN A 279 -2.74 18.16 12.26
CA ASN A 279 -3.87 19.03 11.90
C ASN A 279 -4.75 19.40 13.13
N GLY A 280 -4.11 19.66 14.27
CA GLY A 280 -4.79 20.01 15.53
C GLY A 280 -5.43 18.82 16.28
N MET A 281 -5.39 17.60 15.74
CA MET A 281 -5.86 16.39 16.42
C MET A 281 -4.72 15.75 17.24
N PRO A 282 -4.95 15.38 18.51
CA PRO A 282 -3.94 14.77 19.36
C PRO A 282 -3.78 13.27 19.07
N PHE A 283 -2.54 12.78 19.09
CA PHE A 283 -2.22 11.36 18.97
C PHE A 283 -1.10 10.97 19.92
N ASP A 284 -1.20 9.77 20.49
CA ASP A 284 -0.14 9.20 21.33
C ASP A 284 1.12 8.90 20.49
N THR A 285 2.30 9.08 21.06
CA THR A 285 3.61 8.76 20.49
C THR A 285 4.61 8.36 21.58
N VAL A 286 5.86 8.08 21.22
CA VAL A 286 6.96 7.79 22.14
C VAL A 286 7.20 8.93 23.13
N HIS A 287 7.83 8.63 24.28
CA HIS A 287 8.12 9.63 25.32
C HIS A 287 8.94 10.82 24.81
N ASP A 288 9.98 10.55 24.00
CA ASP A 288 10.89 11.58 23.46
C ASP A 288 10.88 11.55 21.92
N PRO A 289 9.93 12.26 21.26
CA PRO A 289 9.82 12.30 19.81
C PRO A 289 11.08 12.81 19.11
N ASN A 290 11.76 13.80 19.70
CA ASN A 290 12.95 14.41 19.10
C ASN A 290 14.12 13.43 19.10
N PHE A 291 14.30 12.67 20.20
CA PHE A 291 15.27 11.59 20.26
C PHE A 291 14.99 10.51 19.23
N PHE A 292 13.74 10.03 19.15
CA PHE A 292 13.33 9.04 18.15
C PHE A 292 13.65 9.48 16.73
N LEU A 293 13.30 10.72 16.37
CA LEU A 293 13.53 11.26 15.03
C LEU A 293 15.03 11.48 14.74
N THR A 294 15.81 11.85 15.75
CA THR A 294 17.27 11.99 15.63
C THR A 294 17.92 10.63 15.38
N GLU A 295 17.50 9.59 16.09
CA GLU A 295 18.02 8.24 15.84
C GLU A 295 17.57 7.70 14.47
N ALA A 296 16.32 7.94 14.06
CA ALA A 296 15.78 7.43 12.80
C ALA A 296 16.33 8.16 11.55
N TYR A 297 16.53 9.48 11.62
CA TYR A 297 16.81 10.33 10.46
C TYR A 297 18.09 11.16 10.56
N GLY A 298 18.78 11.09 11.71
CA GLY A 298 19.98 11.85 12.04
C GLY A 298 19.70 13.23 12.65
N PRO A 299 20.72 13.93 13.16
CA PRO A 299 20.55 15.20 13.90
C PRO A 299 19.94 16.33 13.08
N ASN A 300 20.06 16.27 11.74
CA ASN A 300 19.50 17.27 10.84
C ASN A 300 18.09 16.90 10.34
N TYR A 301 17.36 16.06 11.09
CA TYR A 301 16.03 15.60 10.68
C TYR A 301 15.02 16.76 10.57
N MET A 302 15.26 17.94 11.12
CA MET A 302 14.36 19.09 10.94
C MET A 302 14.48 19.75 9.56
N THR A 303 15.59 19.52 8.84
CA THR A 303 15.81 20.09 7.51
C THR A 303 15.22 19.17 6.44
N PRO A 304 14.23 19.61 5.64
CA PRO A 304 13.70 18.81 4.55
C PRO A 304 14.81 18.45 3.55
N LYS A 305 14.98 17.15 3.29
CA LYS A 305 15.87 16.67 2.23
C LYS A 305 15.02 16.42 0.99
N PRO A 306 15.33 17.03 -0.17
CA PRO A 306 14.67 16.68 -1.41
C PRO A 306 14.86 15.18 -1.67
N ARG A 307 13.78 14.46 -1.99
CA ARG A 307 13.93 13.10 -2.51
C ARG A 307 14.75 13.23 -3.80
N ARG A 308 15.89 12.53 -3.90
CA ARG A 308 16.61 12.41 -5.17
C ARG A 308 15.60 11.84 -6.16
N SER A 309 15.35 12.54 -7.26
CA SER A 309 14.52 12.01 -8.33
C SER A 309 15.10 10.65 -8.73
N ALA A 310 14.25 9.62 -8.83
CA ALA A 310 14.63 8.26 -9.20
C ALA A 310 15.19 8.13 -10.64
N LEU A 311 15.72 9.21 -11.21
CA LEU A 311 16.25 9.34 -12.57
C LEU A 311 17.72 9.79 -12.60
N GLY A 312 18.40 9.94 -11.47
CA GLY A 312 19.84 10.14 -11.44
C GLY A 312 20.58 8.82 -11.66
N ARG A 313 20.96 8.50 -12.91
CA ARG A 313 22.02 7.50 -13.16
C ARG A 313 23.25 7.86 -12.32
N PRO A 314 23.93 6.90 -11.70
CA PRO A 314 25.16 7.20 -10.97
C PRO A 314 26.18 7.82 -11.95
N GLU A 315 26.68 9.01 -11.62
CA GLU A 315 27.84 9.59 -12.28
C GLU A 315 29.00 8.61 -12.13
N VAL A 316 29.47 8.10 -13.26
CA VAL A 316 30.75 7.40 -13.35
C VAL A 316 31.82 8.42 -13.02
N VAL A 317 32.40 8.32 -11.82
CA VAL A 317 33.60 9.07 -11.45
C VAL A 317 34.72 8.59 -12.37
N GLN A 318 34.98 9.33 -13.46
CA GLN A 318 36.21 9.16 -14.22
C GLN A 318 37.36 9.71 -13.37
N ASN A 319 38.13 8.81 -12.77
CA ASN A 319 39.46 9.11 -12.26
C ASN A 319 40.33 9.61 -13.43
N LYS A 320 40.50 10.93 -13.53
CA LYS A 320 41.61 11.51 -14.28
C LYS A 320 42.87 11.32 -13.46
N SER A 321 43.62 10.27 -13.77
CA SER A 321 45.02 10.14 -13.40
C SER A 321 45.78 11.35 -13.94
N ASN A 322 46.41 12.10 -13.03
CA ASN A 322 47.35 13.16 -13.33
C ASN A 322 48.52 12.61 -14.15
N MET A 323 48.64 13.08 -15.39
CA MET A 323 49.90 13.13 -16.14
C MET A 323 50.20 14.60 -16.42
N ARG A 324 51.31 15.09 -15.85
CA ARG A 324 52.33 15.92 -16.48
C ARG A 324 53.32 16.45 -15.44
N PRO A 325 54.55 16.84 -15.82
CA PRO A 325 55.10 16.95 -17.18
C PRO A 325 55.68 15.66 -17.73
#